data_AF-A0A0F2R3H6-F1
#
_entry.id   AF-A0A0F2R3H6-F1
#
_cell.length_a   1.000
_cell.length_b   1.000
_cell.length_c   1.000
_cell.angle_alpha   90.00
_cell.angle_beta   90.00
_cell.angle_gamma   90.00
#
_symmetry.space_group_name_H-M   'P 1'
#
loop_
_entity.id
_entity.type
_entity.pdbx_description
1 polymer ?
#
loop_
_entity_poly.entity_id
_entity_poly.type
_entity_poly.pdbx_seq_one_letter_code
_entity_poly.pdbx_strand_id
1 'polypeptide(L)' 'MELVFVCPVAHTPFKTDAYRIVENHGIRTDAAGQKHLDAKVCVDMACPHCGDRHIYSADALSCPFGND' A
#
# COMPACT_ATOMS: atom_id res chain seq x y z
N MET A 1 7.36 -4.86 -10.18
CA MET A 1 6.38 -3.77 -10.33
C MET A 1 6.54 -2.93 -9.08
N GLU A 2 6.98 -1.68 -9.22
CA GLU A 2 7.24 -0.82 -8.06
C GLU A 2 5.95 -0.12 -7.65
N LEU A 3 5.57 -0.22 -6.37
CA LEU A 3 4.46 0.53 -5.81
C LEU A 3 5.00 1.78 -5.10
N VAL A 4 4.20 2.85 -5.11
CA VAL A 4 4.50 4.07 -4.38
C VAL A 4 3.96 3.91 -2.97
N PHE A 5 4.85 3.97 -1.99
CA PHE A 5 4.54 3.96 -0.57
C PHE A 5 4.87 5.33 0.02
N VAL A 6 4.15 5.75 1.06
CA VAL A 6 4.43 7.01 1.76
C VAL A 6 4.86 6.68 3.18
N CYS A 7 6.03 7.16 3.61
CA CYS A 7 6.47 6.95 4.98
C CYS A 7 5.55 7.75 5.93
N PRO A 8 4.87 7.11 6.91
CA PRO A 8 4.01 7.82 7.87
C PRO A 8 4.80 8.67 8.88
N VAL A 9 6.13 8.51 8.96
CA VAL A 9 6.99 9.29 9.84
C VAL A 9 7.54 10.52 9.11
N ALA A 10 8.19 10.30 7.97
CA ALA A 10 8.81 11.37 7.18
C ALA A 10 7.85 12.03 6.18
N HIS A 11 6.63 11.51 6.02
CA HIS A 11 5.62 11.95 5.05
C HIS A 11 6.17 12.04 3.61
N THR A 12 7.21 11.26 3.33
CA THR A 12 7.92 11.28 2.05
C THR A 12 7.56 10.03 1.24
N PRO A 13 7.19 10.18 -0.04
CA PRO A 13 6.91 9.04 -0.91
C PRO A 13 8.20 8.36 -1.36
N PHE A 14 8.18 7.03 -1.44
CA PHE A 14 9.24 6.20 -1.97
C PHE A 14 8.66 5.06 -2.81
N LYS A 15 9.42 4.59 -3.80
CA LYS A 15 9.03 3.49 -4.67
C LYS A 15 9.83 2.25 -4.30
N THR A 16 9.16 1.11 -4.25
CA THR A 16 9.84 -0.18 -4.07
C THR A 16 8.99 -1.31 -4.64
N ASP A 17 9.65 -2.34 -5.16
CA ASP A 17 9.06 -3.63 -5.50
C ASP A 17 9.28 -4.69 -4.40
N ALA A 18 10.09 -4.37 -3.38
CA ALA A 18 10.38 -5.24 -2.24
C ALA A 18 9.25 -5.23 -1.21
N TYR A 19 8.09 -5.71 -1.62
CA TYR A 19 6.91 -5.82 -0.78
C TYR A 19 6.23 -7.18 -0.96
N ARG A 20 5.51 -7.60 0.07
CA ARG A 20 4.73 -8.85 0.07
C ARG A 20 3.32 -8.59 0.56
N ILE A 21 2.35 -9.21 -0.08
CA ILE A 21 0.96 -9.18 0.38
C ILE A 21 0.88 -10.12 1.58
N VAL A 22 0.59 -9.56 2.75
CA VAL A 22 0.45 -10.33 4.00
C VAL A 22 -0.99 -10.67 4.30
N GLU A 23 -1.94 -9.93 3.74
CA GLU A 23 -3.37 -10.17 3.93
C GLU A 23 -4.11 -9.83 2.64
N ASN A 24 -5.06 -10.66 2.22
CA ASN A 24 -5.90 -10.40 1.07
C ASN A 24 -7.31 -10.91 1.35
N HIS A 25 -8.18 -10.00 1.79
CA HIS A 25 -9.61 -10.22 2.02
C HIS A 25 -10.45 -9.94 0.78
N GLY A 26 -9.84 -9.60 -0.36
CA GLY A 26 -10.54 -9.32 -1.60
C GLY A 26 -11.18 -7.92 -1.61
N ILE A 27 -12.24 -7.75 -2.40
CA ILE A 27 -12.90 -6.46 -2.59
C ILE A 27 -14.00 -6.30 -1.54
N ARG A 28 -13.88 -5.28 -0.69
CA ARG A 28 -14.94 -4.85 0.22
C ARG A 28 -15.65 -3.65 -0.38
N THR A 29 -16.96 -3.63 -0.24
CA THR A 29 -17.77 -2.48 -0.65
C THR A 29 -18.06 -1.66 0.59
N ASP A 30 -17.64 -0.40 0.61
CA ASP A 30 -17.94 0.50 1.72
C ASP A 30 -19.42 0.93 1.69
N ALA A 31 -19.91 1.54 2.77
CA ALA A 31 -21.28 2.06 2.88
C ALA A 31 -21.63 3.08 1.78
N ALA A 32 -20.62 3.75 1.21
CA ALA A 32 -20.77 4.64 0.05
C ALA A 32 -20.92 3.90 -1.30
N GLY A 33 -20.88 2.57 -1.33
CA GLY A 33 -20.93 1.76 -2.56
C GLY A 33 -19.60 1.68 -3.32
N GLN A 34 -18.53 2.25 -2.76
CA GLN A 34 -17.19 2.21 -3.36
C GLN A 34 -16.52 0.87 -3.08
N LYS A 35 -15.84 0.33 -4.08
CA LYS A 35 -15.14 -0.96 -4.01
C LYS A 35 -13.69 -0.70 -3.64
N HIS A 36 -13.32 -1.16 -2.45
CA HIS A 36 -12.00 -1.05 -1.87
C HIS A 36 -11.33 -2.41 -1.82
N LEU A 37 -10.06 -2.48 -2.18
CA LEU A 37 -9.29 -3.73 -2.07
C LEU A 37 -8.79 -3.86 -0.63
N ASP A 38 -9.45 -4.71 0.16
CA ASP A 38 -9.06 -5.05 1.53
C ASP A 38 -7.89 -6.04 1.47
N ALA A 39 -6.74 -5.56 1.04
CA ALA A 39 -5.49 -6.29 1.11
C ALA A 39 -4.48 -5.46 1.90
N LYS A 40 -3.54 -6.13 2.57
CA LYS A 40 -2.41 -5.49 3.26
C LYS A 40 -1.11 -5.94 2.64
N VAL A 41 -0.25 -4.98 2.42
CA VAL A 41 1.05 -5.12 1.79
C VAL A 41 2.10 -4.69 2.81
N CYS A 42 3.01 -5.58 3.14
CA CYS A 42 4.13 -5.31 4.02
C CYS A 42 5.38 -5.07 3.17
N VAL A 43 6.05 -3.94 3.39
CA VAL A 43 7.34 -3.67 2.76
C VAL A 43 8.40 -4.51 3.49
N ASP A 44 9.07 -5.40 2.75
CA ASP A 44 10.05 -6.34 3.33
C ASP A 44 11.37 -5.63 3.67
N MET A 45 11.62 -4.50 3.00
CA MET A 45 12.72 -3.59 3.31
C MET A 45 12.38 -2.59 4.43
N ALA A 46 13.41 -2.16 5.15
CA ALA A 46 13.32 -0.99 6.02
C ALA A 46 13.02 0.26 5.18
N CYS A 47 12.11 1.12 5.65
CA CYS A 47 11.82 2.38 4.99
C CYS A 47 13.11 3.21 4.88
N PRO A 48 13.46 3.74 3.68
CA PRO A 48 14.69 4.50 3.50
C PRO A 48 14.68 5.85 4.25
N HIS A 49 13.50 6.28 4.74
CA HIS A 49 13.34 7.54 5.45
C HIS A 49 13.41 7.41 6.97
N CYS A 50 12.78 6.39 7.55
CA CYS A 50 12.75 6.21 9.01
C CYS A 50 13.39 4.91 9.51
N GLY A 51 13.70 3.96 8.64
CA GLY A 51 14.31 2.67 8.99
C GLY A 51 13.32 1.60 9.49
N ASP A 52 12.05 1.95 9.67
CA ASP A 52 11.02 1.00 10.12
C ASP A 52 10.37 0.23 8.96
N ARG A 53 9.80 -0.93 9.29
CA ARG A 53 8.98 -1.72 8.34
C ARG A 53 7.53 -1.28 8.46
N HIS A 54 6.95 -0.90 7.33
CA HIS A 54 5.57 -0.42 7.29
C HIS A 54 4.66 -1.42 6.58
N ILE A 55 3.45 -1.55 7.12
CA ILE A 55 2.36 -2.30 6.52
C ILE A 55 1.36 -1.27 5.99
N TYR A 56 1.02 -1.39 4.72
CA TYR A 56 0.12 -0.50 4.01
C TYR A 56 -1.11 -1.28 3.57
N SER A 57 -2.29 -0.67 3.69
CA SER A 57 -3.48 -1.19 3.01
C SER A 57 -3.33 -0.95 1.51
N ALA A 58 -3.57 -1.97 0.70
CA ALA A 58 -3.59 -1.86 -0.75
C ALA A 58 -4.60 -0.81 -1.24
N ASP A 59 -5.68 -0.60 -0.49
CA ASP A 59 -6.63 0.48 -0.70
C ASP A 59 -6.01 1.90 -0.57
N ALA A 60 -5.06 2.07 0.34
CA ALA A 60 -4.35 3.34 0.52
C ALA A 60 -3.22 3.54 -0.49
N LEU A 61 -2.87 2.50 -1.25
CA LEU A 61 -1.89 2.59 -2.32
C LEU A 61 -2.61 3.11 -3.57
N SER A 62 -2.09 4.18 -4.15
CA SER A 62 -2.58 4.64 -5.45
C SER A 62 -2.30 3.56 -6.49
N CYS A 63 -3.35 2.85 -6.92
CA CYS A 63 -3.26 1.86 -7.98
C CYS A 63 -2.68 2.53 -9.24
N PRO A 64 -1.53 2.08 -9.77
CA PRO A 64 -0.99 2.60 -11.03
C PRO A 64 -1.87 2.23 -12.24
N PHE A 65 -2.89 1.37 -12.04
CA PHE A 65 -3.89 0.97 -13.02
C PHE A 65 -5.24 1.70 -12.87
N GLY A 66 -5.29 2.80 -12.12
CA GLY A 66 -6.47 3.68 -12.10
C GLY A 66 -6.64 4.38 -13.45
N ASN A 67 -7.14 3.66 -14.46
CA ASN A 67 -7.59 4.24 -15.71
C ASN A 67 -8.94 3.63 -16.10
N ASP A 68 -9.89 4.55 -16.33
CA ASP A 68 -11.24 4.44 -16.91
C ASP A 68 -12.37 3.99 -15.98
#